data_AF-A0A401XNW2-F1
#
_entry.id   AF-A0A401XNW2-F1
#
_cell.length_a   1.000
_cell.length_b   1.000
_cell.length_c   1.000
_cell.angle_alpha   90.00
_cell.angle_beta   90.00
_cell.angle_gamma   90.00
#
_symmetry.space_group_name_H-M   'P 1'
#
loop_
_entity.id
_entity.type
_entity.pdbx_description
1 polymer ?
#
loop_
_entity_poly.entity_id
_entity_poly.type
_entity_poly.pdbx_seq_one_letter_code
_entity_poly.pdbx_strand_id
1 'polypeptide(L)'
;MAKSEFVPVGIVLKPHGLKGHVVFKFYSASINYEDAEHFFIEFKGAELPYFVEEIKKLPKGYKIKFEEINSLEDAEEILQKELLLRPEEIRKLSTKEPTLSEILIGYTAFNSSKEQLLGEVSNVLENKYQNVLEIKHTTGKNILVPLVDVFIKEIDKESKSIILNIPDGLLEVYLR
;
A
#
# COMPACT_ATOMS: atom_id res chain seq x y z
N MET A 1 21.46 27.33 4.66
CA MET A 1 20.75 27.00 5.91
C MET A 1 20.64 25.48 5.94
N ALA A 2 21.24 24.83 6.94
CA ALA A 2 21.13 23.38 7.06
C ALA A 2 19.65 23.01 7.22
N LYS A 3 19.14 22.17 6.34
CA LYS A 3 17.79 21.62 6.45
C LYS A 3 17.80 20.75 7.72
N SER A 4 16.84 20.94 8.62
CA SER A 4 16.62 19.97 9.70
C SER A 4 16.57 18.57 9.08
N GLU A 5 17.38 17.63 9.60
CA GLU A 5 17.42 16.24 9.11
C GLU A 5 16.06 15.55 9.31
N PHE A 6 15.27 16.04 10.27
CA PHE A 6 13.97 15.51 10.64
C PHE A 6 12.84 16.51 10.42
N VAL A 7 11.66 15.98 10.17
CA VAL A 7 10.40 16.71 9.99
C VAL A 7 9.37 16.14 10.97
N PRO A 8 8.72 16.98 11.78
CA PRO A 8 7.66 16.52 12.68
C PRO A 8 6.41 16.16 11.89
N VAL A 9 5.88 14.97 12.15
CA VAL A 9 4.73 14.40 11.44
C VAL A 9 3.50 14.24 12.31
N GLY A 10 3.63 14.35 13.63
CA GLY A 10 2.52 14.26 14.57
C GLY A 10 2.95 14.41 16.02
N ILE A 11 1.98 14.30 16.92
CA ILE A 11 2.19 14.46 18.37
C ILE A 11 1.52 13.34 19.19
N VAL A 12 2.17 12.96 20.29
CA VAL A 12 1.67 11.99 21.27
C VAL A 12 0.65 12.66 22.17
N LEU A 13 -0.60 12.18 22.16
CA LEU A 13 -1.68 12.80 22.92
C LEU A 13 -1.82 12.22 24.33
N LYS A 14 -1.83 10.89 24.44
CA LYS A 14 -2.09 10.18 25.70
C LYS A 14 -1.69 8.71 25.63
N PRO A 15 -1.47 8.04 26.77
CA PRO A 15 -1.34 6.59 26.80
C PRO A 15 -2.67 5.90 26.45
N HIS A 16 -2.58 4.63 26.09
CA HIS A 16 -3.72 3.77 25.77
C HIS A 16 -3.57 2.40 26.45
N GLY A 17 -4.25 2.20 27.57
CA GLY A 17 -4.11 0.97 28.36
C GLY A 17 -2.74 0.88 29.05
N LEU A 18 -2.38 -0.33 29.50
CA LEU A 18 -1.23 -0.54 30.41
C LEU A 18 0.01 -1.14 29.72
N LYS A 19 -0.08 -1.48 28.44
CA LYS A 19 0.97 -2.20 27.68
C LYS A 19 1.82 -1.27 26.80
N GLY A 20 1.97 -0.01 27.19
CA GLY A 20 2.76 0.98 26.45
C GLY A 20 2.21 1.41 25.08
N HIS A 21 0.92 1.19 24.81
CA HIS A 21 0.32 1.80 23.62
C HIS A 21 0.04 3.27 23.87
N VAL A 22 0.00 4.04 22.80
CA VAL A 22 -0.15 5.49 22.82
C VAL A 22 -1.07 5.95 21.70
N VAL A 23 -1.85 7.00 21.96
CA VAL A 23 -2.70 7.65 20.95
C VAL A 23 -1.96 8.84 20.38
N PHE A 24 -1.84 8.88 19.06
CA PHE A 24 -1.18 9.94 18.32
C PHE A 24 -2.11 10.62 17.33
N LYS A 25 -1.75 11.86 16.99
CA LYS A 25 -2.37 12.62 15.91
C LYS A 25 -1.31 13.08 14.92
N PHE A 26 -1.36 12.55 13.71
CA PHE A 26 -0.53 13.04 12.61
C PHE A 26 -1.05 14.39 12.09
N TYR A 27 -0.13 15.22 11.60
CA TYR A 27 -0.40 16.55 11.05
C TYR A 27 -0.95 16.48 9.63
N SER A 28 -0.56 15.46 8.85
CA SER A 28 -1.10 15.20 7.52
C SER A 28 -1.97 13.95 7.51
N ALA A 29 -3.10 14.01 6.82
CA ALA A 29 -3.95 12.85 6.56
C ALA A 29 -3.66 12.17 5.21
N SER A 30 -2.80 12.77 4.37
CA SER A 30 -2.50 12.29 3.01
C SER A 30 -1.38 11.26 2.94
N ILE A 31 -0.72 10.98 4.07
CA ILE A 31 0.42 10.07 4.17
C ILE A 31 -0.06 8.78 4.83
N ASN A 32 0.34 7.62 4.27
CA ASN A 32 0.02 6.34 4.86
C ASN A 32 1.04 5.97 5.94
N TYR A 33 0.84 6.49 7.16
CA TYR A 33 1.73 6.17 8.28
C TYR A 33 1.60 4.73 8.79
N GLU A 34 0.58 3.98 8.36
CA GLU A 34 0.41 2.58 8.77
C GLU A 34 1.56 1.68 8.27
N ASP A 35 2.30 2.14 7.24
CA ASP A 35 3.47 1.45 6.68
C ASP A 35 4.81 1.94 7.30
N ALA A 36 4.78 2.78 8.32
CA ALA A 36 5.99 3.29 8.98
C ALA A 36 6.66 2.22 9.84
N GLU A 37 7.93 1.91 9.57
CA GLU A 37 8.72 0.93 10.32
C GLU A 37 9.19 1.48 11.69
N HIS A 38 9.42 2.80 11.78
CA HIS A 38 9.85 3.48 13.00
C HIS A 38 9.47 4.96 12.95
N PHE A 39 9.60 5.62 14.10
CA PHE A 39 9.58 7.08 14.21
C PHE A 39 10.75 7.54 15.07
N PHE A 40 11.26 8.73 14.81
CA PHE A 40 12.24 9.37 15.69
C PHE A 40 11.51 10.17 16.78
N ILE A 41 12.00 10.07 18.01
CA ILE A 41 11.51 10.87 19.14
C ILE A 41 12.71 11.50 19.84
N GLU A 42 12.63 12.79 20.13
CA GLU A 42 13.70 13.47 20.86
C GLU A 42 13.76 12.99 22.32
N PHE A 43 14.93 12.51 22.73
CA PHE A 43 15.23 12.14 24.10
C PHE A 43 16.58 12.71 24.51
N LYS A 44 16.59 13.61 25.50
CA LYS A 44 17.80 14.27 26.04
C LYS A 44 18.67 14.94 24.96
N GLY A 45 18.03 15.61 23.99
CA GLY A 45 18.71 16.35 22.93
C GLY A 45 19.23 15.49 21.77
N ALA A 46 18.78 14.24 21.66
CA ALA A 46 19.06 13.37 20.53
C ALA A 46 17.77 12.72 20.02
N GLU A 47 17.61 12.65 18.70
CA GLU A 47 16.53 11.94 18.03
C GLU A 47 16.84 10.44 17.98
N LEU A 48 16.15 9.65 18.79
CA LEU A 48 16.32 8.20 18.84
C LEU A 48 15.20 7.52 18.04
N PRO A 49 15.50 6.46 17.27
CA PRO A 49 14.48 5.67 16.60
C PRO A 49 13.70 4.83 17.61
N TYR A 50 12.38 4.81 17.45
CA TYR A 50 11.44 3.94 18.15
C TYR A 50 10.72 3.10 17.10
N PHE A 51 10.90 1.78 17.14
CA PHE A 51 10.39 0.85 16.13
C PHE A 51 8.92 0.52 16.36
N VAL A 52 8.13 0.50 15.28
CA VAL A 52 6.68 0.28 15.33
C VAL A 52 6.39 -1.23 15.32
N GLU A 53 5.78 -1.72 16.40
CA GLU A 53 5.26 -3.10 16.49
C GLU A 53 3.84 -3.19 15.89
N GLU A 54 3.00 -2.20 16.18
CA GLU A 54 1.63 -2.11 15.67
C GLU A 54 1.24 -0.64 15.49
N ILE A 55 0.65 -0.31 14.36
CA ILE A 55 -0.04 0.97 14.15
C ILE A 55 -1.44 0.72 13.59
N LYS A 56 -2.43 1.39 14.18
CA LYS A 56 -3.82 1.24 13.79
C LYS A 56 -4.57 2.56 13.82
N LYS A 57 -5.26 2.87 12.73
CA LYS A 57 -6.15 4.03 12.66
C LYS A 57 -7.32 3.93 13.65
N LEU A 58 -7.60 5.03 14.33
CA LEU A 58 -8.77 5.24 15.20
C LEU A 58 -9.66 6.36 14.62
N PRO A 59 -10.93 6.50 15.08
CA PRO A 59 -11.79 7.61 14.66
C PRO A 59 -11.20 8.99 14.95
N LYS A 60 -10.33 9.10 15.96
CA LYS A 60 -9.69 10.35 16.38
C LYS A 60 -8.17 10.13 16.61
N GLY A 61 -7.45 9.83 15.53
CA GLY A 61 -5.99 9.66 15.54
C GLY A 61 -5.57 8.23 15.22
N TYR A 62 -4.44 7.80 15.78
CA TYR A 62 -3.86 6.48 15.59
C TYR A 62 -3.45 5.91 16.95
N LYS A 63 -3.62 4.59 17.11
CA LYS A 63 -3.03 3.83 18.22
C LYS A 63 -1.72 3.26 17.70
N ILE A 64 -0.62 3.51 18.40
CA ILE A 64 0.70 2.98 18.05
C ILE A 64 1.24 2.22 19.26
N LYS A 65 1.93 1.11 18.98
CA LYS A 65 2.74 0.34 19.91
C LYS A 65 4.17 0.36 19.38
N PHE A 66 5.10 0.76 20.23
CA PHE A 66 6.53 0.72 19.94
C PHE A 66 7.19 -0.44 20.68
N GLU A 67 8.27 -0.97 20.13
CA GLU A 67 9.07 -2.02 20.77
C GLU A 67 9.69 -1.54 22.09
N GLU A 68 10.08 -0.26 22.17
CA GLU A 68 10.75 0.33 23.32
C GLU A 68 9.80 0.74 24.45
N ILE A 69 8.49 0.78 24.19
CA ILE A 69 7.48 1.35 25.12
C ILE A 69 6.55 0.23 25.57
N ASN A 70 6.78 -0.32 26.76
CA ASN A 70 6.15 -1.56 27.21
C ASN A 70 5.22 -1.41 28.42
N SER A 71 5.29 -0.28 29.10
CA SER A 71 4.48 0.04 30.27
C SER A 71 3.71 1.35 30.11
N LEU A 72 2.80 1.63 31.04
CA LEU A 72 2.12 2.93 31.10
C LEU A 72 3.14 4.05 31.36
N GLU A 73 4.10 3.79 32.23
CA GLU A 73 5.15 4.71 32.63
C GLU A 73 6.03 5.10 31.44
N ASP A 74 6.45 4.14 30.61
CA ASP A 74 7.21 4.42 29.37
C ASP A 74 6.40 5.30 28.41
N ALA A 75 5.09 5.02 28.29
CA ALA A 75 4.20 5.80 27.44
C ALA A 75 3.99 7.22 27.96
N GLU A 76 4.05 7.42 29.28
CA GLU A 76 3.99 8.74 29.92
C GLU A 76 5.24 9.58 29.64
N GLU A 77 6.43 8.96 29.54
CA GLU A 77 7.69 9.68 29.26
C GLU A 77 7.72 10.37 27.89
N ILE A 78 6.94 9.86 26.94
CA ILE A 78 6.89 10.42 25.58
C ILE A 78 5.66 11.31 25.35
N LEU A 79 4.86 11.62 26.35
CA LEU A 79 3.70 12.49 26.15
C LEU A 79 4.07 13.88 25.64
N GLN A 80 3.23 14.40 24.75
CA GLN A 80 3.41 15.70 24.08
C GLN A 80 4.68 15.81 23.22
N LYS A 81 5.47 14.74 23.09
CA LYS A 81 6.59 14.72 22.14
C LYS A 81 6.08 14.60 20.71
N GLU A 82 6.86 15.12 19.77
CA GLU A 82 6.60 14.94 18.36
C GLU A 82 7.17 13.60 17.87
N LEU A 83 6.44 12.98 16.93
CA LEU A 83 7.01 11.94 16.09
C LEU A 83 7.66 12.61 14.89
N LEU A 84 8.88 12.18 14.59
CA LEU A 84 9.72 12.75 13.56
C LEU A 84 10.02 11.69 12.51
N LEU A 85 10.13 12.12 11.25
CA LEU A 85 10.62 11.30 10.14
C LEU A 85 11.59 12.12 9.30
N ARG A 86 12.46 11.45 8.55
CA ARG A 86 13.29 12.11 7.56
C ARG A 86 12.48 12.42 6.29
N PRO A 87 12.85 13.47 5.53
CA PRO A 87 12.13 13.84 4.30
C PRO A 87 11.97 12.71 3.28
N GLU A 88 12.93 11.80 3.15
CA GLU A 88 12.88 10.65 2.25
C GLU A 88 11.89 9.57 2.71
N GLU A 89 11.73 9.36 4.01
CA GLU A 89 10.77 8.42 4.59
C GLU A 89 9.35 8.94 4.37
N ILE A 90 9.14 10.24 4.57
CA ILE A 90 7.87 10.89 4.24
C ILE A 90 7.52 10.68 2.77
N ARG A 91 8.49 10.83 1.85
CA ARG A 91 8.25 10.58 0.42
C ARG A 91 7.83 9.14 0.18
N LYS A 92 8.53 8.15 0.78
CA LYS A 92 8.20 6.72 0.67
C LYS A 92 6.79 6.42 1.19
N LEU A 93 6.38 7.01 2.31
CA LEU A 93 5.03 6.84 2.89
C LEU A 93 3.95 7.65 2.15
N SER A 94 4.36 8.66 1.36
CA SER A 94 3.45 9.47 0.52
C SER A 94 3.22 8.83 -0.84
N THR A 95 4.14 8.02 -1.33
CA THR A 95 3.97 7.26 -2.57
C THR A 95 3.03 6.10 -2.31
N LYS A 96 1.77 6.23 -2.71
CA LYS A 96 0.86 5.09 -2.82
C LYS A 96 1.51 4.07 -3.75
N GLU A 97 1.55 2.79 -3.37
CA GLU A 97 1.90 1.75 -4.33
C GLU A 97 0.93 1.85 -5.53
N PRO A 98 1.43 1.80 -6.77
CA PRO A 98 0.58 1.90 -7.93
C PRO A 98 -0.44 0.77 -7.91
N THR A 99 -1.71 1.08 -8.16
CA THR A 99 -2.75 0.05 -8.15
C THR A 99 -2.54 -0.91 -9.31
N LEU A 100 -3.14 -2.10 -9.24
CA LEU A 100 -3.04 -3.07 -10.34
C LEU A 100 -3.56 -2.47 -11.65
N SER A 101 -4.59 -1.62 -11.58
CA SER A 101 -5.07 -0.85 -12.72
C SER A 101 -4.00 0.06 -13.31
N GLU A 102 -3.31 0.85 -12.47
CA GLU A 102 -2.23 1.74 -12.90
C GLU A 102 -1.03 0.98 -13.50
N ILE A 103 -0.77 -0.24 -13.01
CA ILE A 103 0.32 -1.08 -13.50
C ILE A 103 -0.03 -1.76 -14.82
N LEU A 104 -1.22 -2.35 -14.93
CA LEU A 104 -1.57 -3.32 -15.98
C LEU A 104 -2.34 -2.73 -17.16
N ILE A 105 -2.95 -1.55 -17.02
CA ILE A 105 -3.58 -0.88 -18.17
C ILE A 105 -2.57 -0.68 -19.29
N GLY A 106 -2.98 -1.01 -20.51
CA GLY A 106 -2.15 -0.94 -21.71
C GLY A 106 -1.30 -2.19 -21.95
N TYR A 107 -1.39 -3.21 -21.09
CA TYR A 107 -0.72 -4.49 -21.35
C TYR A 107 -1.43 -5.22 -22.48
N THR A 108 -0.64 -5.88 -23.34
CA THR A 108 -1.19 -6.77 -24.37
C THR A 108 -1.46 -8.13 -23.76
N ALA A 109 -2.71 -8.59 -23.82
CA ALA A 109 -3.15 -9.86 -23.26
C ALA A 109 -3.20 -10.95 -24.34
N PHE A 110 -2.63 -12.10 -24.01
CA PHE A 110 -2.63 -13.30 -24.83
C PHE A 110 -3.21 -14.49 -24.07
N ASN A 111 -3.81 -15.43 -24.78
CA ASN A 111 -4.16 -16.75 -24.25
C ASN A 111 -3.18 -17.82 -24.76
N SER A 112 -3.07 -18.94 -24.04
CA SER A 112 -2.36 -20.15 -24.47
C SER A 112 -0.94 -19.89 -24.98
N SER A 113 -0.05 -19.36 -24.12
CA SER A 113 1.39 -19.17 -24.48
C SER A 113 1.65 -18.25 -25.68
N LYS A 114 0.86 -17.17 -25.83
CA LYS A 114 0.94 -16.20 -26.94
C LYS A 114 0.38 -16.69 -28.29
N GLU A 115 -0.30 -17.83 -28.33
CA GLU A 115 -0.93 -18.33 -29.56
C GLU A 115 -2.15 -17.50 -29.99
N GLN A 116 -2.88 -16.95 -29.02
CA GLN A 116 -4.09 -16.17 -29.30
C GLN A 116 -4.00 -14.78 -28.68
N LEU A 117 -3.99 -13.74 -29.51
CA LEU A 117 -4.11 -12.36 -29.05
C LEU A 117 -5.54 -12.08 -28.59
N LEU A 118 -5.71 -11.68 -27.34
CA LEU A 118 -7.01 -11.27 -26.78
C LEU A 118 -7.23 -9.76 -26.92
N GLY A 119 -6.17 -8.96 -26.97
CA GLY A 119 -6.26 -7.51 -27.12
C GLY A 119 -5.49 -6.77 -26.03
N GLU A 120 -5.96 -5.59 -25.66
CA GLU A 120 -5.29 -4.71 -24.70
C GLU A 120 -6.08 -4.62 -23.40
N VAL A 121 -5.39 -4.67 -22.25
CA VAL A 121 -6.01 -4.44 -20.94
C VAL A 121 -6.46 -2.99 -20.87
N SER A 122 -7.78 -2.78 -20.89
CA SER A 122 -8.37 -1.44 -20.83
C SER A 122 -8.67 -1.00 -19.41
N ASN A 123 -8.84 -1.95 -18.48
CA ASN A 123 -9.12 -1.66 -17.08
C ASN A 123 -8.80 -2.87 -16.18
N VAL A 124 -8.68 -2.61 -14.88
CA VAL A 124 -8.69 -3.64 -13.83
C VAL A 124 -9.77 -3.27 -12.82
N LEU A 125 -10.79 -4.12 -12.72
CA LEU A 125 -11.86 -3.97 -11.73
C LEU A 125 -11.36 -4.52 -10.39
N GLU A 126 -10.83 -3.63 -9.56
CA GLU A 126 -10.29 -3.97 -8.25
C GLU A 126 -11.44 -4.13 -7.23
N ASN A 127 -11.56 -5.33 -6.63
CA ASN A 127 -12.59 -5.64 -5.64
C ASN A 127 -11.97 -6.31 -4.41
N LYS A 128 -12.66 -6.23 -3.26
CA LYS A 128 -12.19 -6.82 -1.99
C LYS A 128 -11.89 -8.32 -2.08
N TYR A 129 -12.61 -9.06 -2.93
CA TYR A 129 -12.53 -10.52 -3.01
C TYR A 129 -11.71 -11.01 -4.20
N GLN A 130 -11.94 -10.44 -5.39
CA GLN A 130 -11.31 -10.91 -6.61
C GLN A 130 -11.24 -9.78 -7.65
N ASN A 131 -10.04 -9.51 -8.13
CA ASN A 131 -9.82 -8.54 -9.19
C ASN A 131 -10.17 -9.17 -10.55
N VAL A 132 -10.64 -8.35 -11.49
CA VAL A 132 -11.01 -8.80 -12.84
C VAL A 132 -10.34 -7.91 -13.87
N LEU A 133 -9.62 -8.51 -14.81
CA LEU A 133 -9.09 -7.84 -15.99
C LEU A 133 -10.22 -7.58 -16.98
N GLU A 134 -10.28 -6.36 -17.50
CA GLU A 134 -11.07 -6.03 -18.67
C GLU A 134 -10.15 -5.87 -19.87
N ILE A 135 -10.33 -6.74 -20.87
CA ILE A 135 -9.52 -6.77 -22.08
C ILE A 135 -10.39 -6.32 -23.25
N LYS A 136 -9.96 -5.26 -23.93
CA LYS A 136 -10.60 -4.77 -25.15
C LYS A 136 -10.13 -5.61 -26.33
N HIS A 137 -11.01 -6.48 -26.81
CA HIS A 137 -10.73 -7.36 -27.95
C HIS A 137 -10.76 -6.60 -29.28
N THR A 138 -10.05 -7.13 -30.29
CA THR A 138 -9.96 -6.54 -31.64
C THR A 138 -11.30 -6.46 -32.35
N THR A 139 -12.27 -7.29 -31.95
CA THR A 139 -13.67 -7.25 -32.43
C THR A 139 -14.49 -6.12 -31.81
N GLY A 140 -13.94 -5.35 -30.87
CA GLY A 140 -14.61 -4.27 -30.16
C GLY A 140 -15.39 -4.71 -28.92
N LYS A 141 -15.38 -6.01 -28.58
CA LYS A 141 -16.01 -6.54 -27.36
C LYS A 141 -15.03 -6.53 -26.19
N ASN A 142 -15.55 -6.40 -24.97
CA ASN A 142 -14.76 -6.51 -23.75
C ASN A 142 -14.84 -7.93 -23.18
N ILE A 143 -13.68 -8.51 -22.88
CA ILE A 143 -13.55 -9.82 -22.23
C ILE A 143 -13.20 -9.55 -20.77
N LEU A 144 -13.95 -10.17 -19.86
CA LEU A 144 -13.66 -10.09 -18.43
C LEU A 144 -12.99 -11.38 -17.97
N VAL A 145 -11.79 -11.26 -17.42
CA VAL A 145 -11.00 -12.41 -16.95
C VAL A 145 -10.66 -12.23 -15.47
N PRO A 146 -11.08 -13.14 -14.59
CA PRO A 146 -10.59 -13.19 -13.21
C PRO A 146 -9.06 -13.12 -13.13
N LEU A 147 -8.52 -12.16 -12.38
CA LEU A 147 -7.09 -12.05 -12.13
C LEU A 147 -6.72 -12.96 -10.95
N VAL A 148 -6.66 -14.26 -11.23
CA VAL A 148 -6.33 -15.32 -10.27
C VAL A 148 -5.16 -16.15 -10.79
N ASP A 149 -4.32 -16.65 -9.89
CA ASP A 149 -3.07 -17.34 -10.24
C ASP A 149 -3.25 -18.48 -11.25
N VAL A 150 -4.36 -19.22 -11.16
CA VAL A 150 -4.67 -20.32 -12.08
C VAL A 150 -4.82 -19.86 -13.54
N PHE A 151 -5.20 -18.61 -13.78
CA PHE A 151 -5.34 -18.04 -15.13
C PHE A 151 -4.12 -17.25 -15.57
N ILE A 152 -3.21 -16.88 -14.67
CA ILE A 152 -2.02 -16.09 -15.00
C ILE A 152 -0.85 -17.04 -15.22
N LYS A 153 -0.41 -17.15 -16.47
CA LYS A 153 0.80 -17.93 -16.79
C LYS A 153 2.07 -17.08 -16.61
N GLU A 154 2.04 -15.84 -17.09
CA GLU A 154 3.20 -14.95 -17.09
C GLU A 154 2.77 -13.47 -17.19
N ILE A 155 3.50 -12.57 -16.52
CA ILE A 155 3.39 -11.12 -16.70
C ILE A 155 4.78 -10.58 -16.99
N ASP A 156 4.98 -10.07 -18.21
CA ASP A 156 6.22 -9.44 -18.65
C ASP A 156 6.06 -7.91 -18.56
N LYS A 157 6.78 -7.30 -17.63
CA LYS A 157 6.75 -5.85 -17.40
C LYS A 157 7.53 -5.07 -18.44
N GLU A 158 8.57 -5.65 -19.03
CA GLU A 158 9.42 -5.00 -20.03
C GLU A 158 8.68 -4.91 -21.36
N SER A 159 8.06 -6.02 -21.78
CA SER A 159 7.27 -6.08 -23.00
C SER A 159 5.82 -5.57 -22.82
N LYS A 160 5.41 -5.23 -21.59
CA LYS A 160 4.02 -4.94 -21.21
C LYS A 160 3.03 -5.98 -21.75
N SER A 161 3.28 -7.26 -21.47
CA SER A 161 2.39 -8.34 -21.88
C SER A 161 1.95 -9.23 -20.72
N ILE A 162 0.75 -9.80 -20.85
CA ILE A 162 0.23 -10.80 -19.93
C ILE A 162 -0.18 -12.05 -20.72
N ILE A 163 0.32 -13.19 -20.29
CA ILE A 163 -0.04 -14.50 -20.85
C ILE A 163 -0.99 -15.16 -19.87
N LEU A 164 -2.19 -15.45 -20.37
CA LEU A 164 -3.25 -16.09 -19.64
C LEU A 164 -3.40 -17.55 -20.10
N ASN A 165 -3.93 -18.37 -19.21
CA ASN A 165 -4.36 -19.74 -19.47
C ASN A 165 -5.84 -19.87 -19.09
N ILE A 166 -6.69 -19.35 -19.95
CA ILE A 166 -8.14 -19.25 -19.72
C ILE A 166 -8.79 -20.58 -20.12
N PRO A 167 -9.72 -21.14 -19.31
CA PRO A 167 -10.43 -22.36 -19.68
C PRO A 167 -11.27 -22.18 -20.95
N ASP A 168 -11.37 -23.27 -21.70
CA ASP A 168 -12.22 -23.35 -22.88
C ASP A 168 -13.67 -22.97 -22.54
N GLY A 169 -14.30 -22.21 -23.42
CA GLY A 169 -15.68 -21.73 -23.26
C GLY A 169 -15.82 -20.35 -22.60
N LEU A 170 -14.87 -19.86 -21.80
CA LEU A 170 -14.98 -18.51 -21.22
C LEU A 170 -14.97 -17.44 -22.32
N LEU A 171 -14.07 -17.58 -23.29
CA LEU A 171 -13.98 -16.66 -24.43
C LEU A 171 -15.23 -16.70 -25.31
N GLU A 172 -15.89 -17.85 -25.43
CA GLU A 172 -17.11 -17.99 -26.23
C GLU A 172 -18.27 -17.18 -25.66
N VAL A 173 -18.34 -17.00 -24.33
CA VAL A 173 -19.37 -16.16 -23.69
C VAL A 173 -19.32 -14.72 -24.20
N TYR A 174 -18.11 -14.21 -24.45
CA TYR A 174 -17.92 -12.85 -24.91
C TYR A 174 -17.88 -12.73 -26.43
N LEU A 175 -17.29 -13.70 -27.14
CA LEU A 175 -16.97 -13.56 -28.56
C LEU A 175 -18.04 -14.05 -29.54
N ARG A 176 -19.15 -14.64 -29.08
CA ARG A 176 -20.29 -15.08 -29.92
C ARG A 176 -20.90 -14.05 -30.87
#